data_AF-A0A914WU65-F1
#
_entry.id   AF-A0A914WU65-F1
#
_cell.length_a   1.000
_cell.length_b   1.000
_cell.length_c   1.000
_cell.angle_alpha   90.00
_cell.angle_beta   90.00
_cell.angle_gamma   90.00
#
_symmetry.space_group_name_H-M   'P 1'
#
loop_
_entity.id
_entity.type
_entity.pdbx_description
1 polymer ?
#
loop_
_entity_poly.entity_id
_entity_poly.type
_entity_poly.pdbx_seq_one_letter_code
_entity_poly.pdbx_strand_id
1 'polypeptide(L)'
;MFLLLHLLHFILLATSLIQANQPEECQVKIEESLLLGRPEIFYSYIPEIGRCAVRFSTNVWTDSPNVFNNAKDCIITCCPSSCRPHCCRGYRKDRLAKIY
;
A
#
# COMPACT_ATOMS: atom_id res chain seq x y z
N MET A 1 -26.26 -26.78 16.71
CA MET A 1 -26.32 -25.78 15.61
C MET A 1 -25.95 -24.35 16.05
N PHE A 2 -26.07 -23.96 17.33
CA PHE A 2 -25.71 -22.61 17.81
C PHE A 2 -24.21 -22.25 17.77
N LEU A 3 -23.29 -23.23 17.90
CA LEU A 3 -21.84 -22.96 17.94
C LEU A 3 -21.26 -22.45 16.60
N LEU A 4 -21.79 -22.92 15.47
CA LEU A 4 -21.30 -22.54 14.13
C LEU A 4 -21.62 -21.08 13.79
N LEU A 5 -22.76 -20.57 14.26
CA LEU A 5 -23.20 -19.19 14.01
C LEU A 5 -22.33 -18.15 14.74
N HIS A 6 -21.84 -18.47 15.94
CA HIS A 6 -20.92 -17.59 16.67
C HIS A 6 -19.52 -17.57 16.06
N LEU A 7 -19.01 -18.73 15.62
CA LEU A 7 -17.74 -18.79 14.91
C LEU A 7 -17.75 -17.95 13.62
N LEU A 8 -18.85 -17.99 12.85
CA LEU A 8 -19.00 -17.15 11.66
C LEU A 8 -19.03 -15.65 11.99
N HIS A 9 -19.72 -15.24 13.06
CA HIS A 9 -19.73 -13.83 13.50
C HIS A 9 -18.33 -13.34 13.95
N PHE A 10 -17.59 -14.16 14.69
CA PHE A 10 -16.23 -13.81 15.12
C PHE A 10 -15.26 -13.67 13.94
N ILE A 11 -15.39 -14.52 12.90
CA ILE A 11 -14.58 -14.42 11.68
C ILE A 11 -14.92 -13.14 10.90
N LEU A 12 -16.21 -12.81 10.76
CA LEU A 12 -16.66 -11.60 10.06
C LEU A 12 -16.20 -10.30 10.77
N LEU A 13 -16.21 -10.27 12.10
CA LEU A 13 -15.69 -9.13 12.89
C LEU A 13 -14.16 -8.99 12.77
N ALA A 14 -13.42 -10.09 12.71
CA ALA A 14 -11.97 -10.04 12.52
C ALA A 14 -11.59 -9.52 11.13
N THR A 15 -12.37 -9.84 10.09
CA THR A 15 -12.11 -9.36 8.72
C THR A 15 -12.40 -7.88 8.50
N SER A 16 -13.38 -7.29 9.19
CA SER A 16 -13.71 -5.87 9.05
C SER A 16 -12.71 -4.94 9.75
N LEU A 17 -12.10 -5.39 10.85
CA LEU A 17 -11.07 -4.61 11.58
C LEU A 17 -9.77 -4.43 10.79
N ILE A 18 -9.50 -5.30 9.81
CA ILE A 18 -8.25 -5.25 9.01
C ILE A 18 -8.34 -4.19 7.90
N GLN A 19 -9.55 -3.85 7.44
CA GLN A 19 -9.76 -2.92 6.33
C GLN A 19 -10.15 -1.49 6.80
N ALA A 20 -10.54 -1.32 8.06
CA ALA A 20 -11.08 -0.05 8.58
C ALA A 20 -10.04 0.94 9.13
N ASN A 21 -8.75 0.60 9.18
CA ASN A 21 -7.74 1.45 9.86
C ASN A 21 -6.62 1.95 8.92
N GLN A 22 -6.90 1.97 7.62
CA GLN A 22 -5.94 2.40 6.61
C GLN A 22 -6.29 3.82 6.16
N PRO A 23 -5.37 4.79 6.26
CA PRO A 23 -5.70 6.18 5.99
C PRO A 23 -6.18 6.35 4.54
N GLU A 24 -7.15 7.25 4.35
CA GLU A 24 -7.88 7.43 3.10
C GLU A 24 -6.93 7.69 1.92
N GLU A 25 -5.85 8.44 2.16
CA GLU A 25 -4.77 8.69 1.21
C GLU A 25 -4.17 7.42 0.58
N CYS A 26 -4.10 6.32 1.34
CA CYS A 26 -3.51 5.07 0.88
C CYS A 26 -4.49 4.19 0.08
N GLN A 27 -5.76 4.57 0.03
CA GLN A 27 -6.80 3.91 -0.76
C GLN A 27 -7.00 4.59 -2.13
N VAL A 28 -6.43 5.79 -2.31
CA VAL A 28 -6.55 6.55 -3.55
C VAL A 28 -5.78 5.84 -4.68
N LYS A 29 -6.46 5.65 -5.81
CA LYS A 29 -5.82 5.18 -7.04
C LYS A 29 -4.99 6.31 -7.63
N ILE A 30 -3.78 5.99 -8.06
CA ILE A 30 -2.92 6.94 -8.75
C ILE A 30 -3.45 7.08 -10.18
N GLU A 31 -3.89 8.28 -10.52
CA GLU A 31 -4.24 8.63 -11.89
C GLU A 31 -2.96 9.00 -12.66
N GLU A 32 -2.77 8.37 -13.82
CA GLU A 32 -1.69 8.73 -14.72
C GLU A 32 -2.16 9.89 -15.61
N SER A 33 -1.33 10.92 -15.70
CA SER A 33 -1.54 12.03 -16.63
C SER A 33 -1.38 11.55 -18.07
N LEU A 34 -2.09 12.20 -18.98
CA LEU A 34 -1.85 12.06 -20.42
C LEU A 34 -0.62 12.87 -20.87
N LEU A 35 -0.11 13.78 -20.03
CA LEU A 35 1.06 14.58 -20.34
C LEU A 35 2.34 13.76 -20.10
N LEU A 36 3.14 13.62 -21.16
CA LEU A 36 4.47 13.00 -21.11
C LEU A 36 5.42 13.85 -20.26
N GLY A 37 5.74 13.37 -19.07
CA GLY A 37 6.72 13.96 -18.16
C GLY A 37 8.05 13.21 -18.16
N ARG A 38 8.92 13.55 -17.20
CA ARG A 38 10.17 12.82 -16.98
C ARG A 38 9.88 11.49 -16.28
N PRO A 39 10.62 10.41 -16.62
CA PRO A 39 10.51 9.16 -15.89
C PRO A 39 10.92 9.35 -14.43
N GLU A 40 10.00 9.01 -13.52
CA GLU A 40 10.22 9.12 -12.08
C GLU A 40 9.97 7.78 -11.38
N ILE A 41 10.78 7.52 -10.37
CA ILE A 41 10.64 6.38 -9.46
C ILE A 41 9.97 6.90 -8.19
N PHE A 42 8.88 6.27 -7.82
CA PHE A 42 8.12 6.62 -6.61
C PHE A 42 7.59 5.36 -5.94
N TYR A 43 7.01 5.52 -4.76
CA TYR A 43 6.43 4.45 -3.97
C TYR A 43 4.96 4.71 -3.77
N SER A 44 4.16 3.66 -3.80
CA SER A 44 2.73 3.74 -3.52
C SER A 44 2.26 2.52 -2.75
N TYR A 45 1.21 2.70 -1.97
CA TYR A 45 0.57 1.59 -1.27
C TYR A 45 -0.44 0.90 -2.19
N ILE A 46 -0.44 -0.44 -2.18
CA ILE A 46 -1.33 -1.27 -2.99
C ILE A 46 -2.20 -2.08 -2.03
N PRO A 47 -3.47 -1.67 -1.82
CA PRO A 47 -4.38 -2.31 -0.86
C PRO A 47 -4.59 -3.81 -1.10
N GLU A 48 -4.69 -4.23 -2.36
CA GLU A 48 -5.02 -5.61 -2.75
C GLU A 48 -3.98 -6.64 -2.27
N ILE A 49 -2.74 -6.18 -2.08
CA ILE A 49 -1.61 -7.01 -1.68
C ILE A 49 -1.00 -6.55 -0.36
N GLY A 50 -1.59 -5.55 0.30
CA GLY A 50 -1.22 -5.12 1.63
C GLY A 50 0.21 -4.57 1.74
N ARG A 51 0.75 -3.92 0.70
CA ARG A 51 2.17 -3.49 0.70
C ARG A 51 2.44 -2.21 -0.08
N CYS A 52 3.50 -1.51 0.34
CA CYS A 52 4.13 -0.47 -0.47
C CYS A 52 5.02 -1.09 -1.56
N ALA A 53 4.88 -0.60 -2.79
CA ALA A 53 5.68 -1.05 -3.93
C ALA A 53 6.34 0.13 -4.63
N VAL A 54 7.49 -0.14 -5.24
CA VAL A 54 8.12 0.80 -6.18
C VAL A 54 7.33 0.79 -7.49
N ARG A 55 7.09 1.98 -8.03
CA ARG A 55 6.43 2.20 -9.32
C ARG A 55 7.34 3.09 -10.16
N PHE A 56 7.18 2.95 -11.47
CA PHE A 56 7.86 3.76 -12.46
C PHE A 56 6.81 4.28 -13.42
N SER A 57 6.79 5.58 -13.64
CA SER A 57 5.92 6.20 -14.64
C SER A 57 6.55 7.51 -15.09
N THR A 58 6.24 7.91 -16.31
CA THR A 58 6.64 9.22 -16.86
C THR A 58 5.61 10.30 -16.58
N ASN A 59 4.43 9.92 -16.07
CA ASN A 59 3.24 10.78 -16.11
C ASN A 59 2.48 10.79 -14.78
N VAL A 60 3.18 10.76 -13.63
CA VAL A 60 2.49 10.73 -12.33
C VAL A 60 2.10 12.13 -11.90
N TRP A 61 0.87 12.25 -11.41
CA TRP A 61 0.47 13.40 -10.60
C TRP A 61 1.12 13.26 -9.23
N THR A 62 2.17 14.07 -8.99
CA THR A 62 2.85 14.14 -7.68
C THR A 62 1.93 14.56 -6.55
N ASP A 63 0.77 15.13 -6.89
CA ASP A 63 -0.24 15.58 -5.93
C ASP A 63 -1.16 14.44 -5.47
N SER A 64 -1.03 13.24 -6.02
CA SER A 64 -1.76 12.08 -5.51
C SER A 64 -1.26 11.74 -4.11
N PRO A 65 -2.15 11.64 -3.10
CA PRO A 65 -1.75 11.44 -1.72
C PRO A 65 -1.21 10.01 -1.45
N ASN A 66 -1.33 9.11 -2.43
CA ASN A 66 -0.71 7.77 -2.42
C ASN A 66 0.66 7.72 -3.14
N VAL A 67 1.30 8.86 -3.37
CA VAL A 67 2.62 8.95 -4.01
C VAL A 67 3.66 9.40 -2.98
N PHE A 68 4.70 8.58 -2.81
CA PHE A 68 5.75 8.79 -1.82
C PHE A 68 7.13 8.75 -2.48
N ASN A 69 8.03 9.61 -2.04
CA ASN A 69 9.40 9.68 -2.57
C ASN A 69 10.30 8.52 -2.10
N ASN A 70 9.93 7.84 -1.02
CA ASN A 70 10.68 6.71 -0.51
C ASN A 70 9.75 5.67 0.15
N ALA A 71 10.23 4.43 0.25
CA ALA A 71 9.47 3.33 0.81
C ALA A 71 9.14 3.51 2.30
N LYS A 72 10.03 4.15 3.06
CA LYS A 72 9.87 4.30 4.51
C LYS A 72 8.65 5.15 4.82
N ASP A 73 8.48 6.27 4.11
CA ASP A 73 7.34 7.17 4.29
C ASP A 73 6.03 6.46 3.92
N CYS A 74 6.00 5.78 2.78
CA CYS A 74 4.83 4.96 2.39
C CYS A 74 4.46 3.94 3.48
N ILE A 75 5.44 3.23 4.06
CA ILE A 75 5.17 2.19 5.07
C ILE A 75 4.68 2.81 6.39
N ILE A 76 5.28 3.91 6.83
CA ILE A 76 4.90 4.57 8.08
C ILE A 76 3.47 5.09 7.98
N THR A 77 3.12 5.69 6.84
CA THR A 77 1.81 6.28 6.58
C THR A 77 0.75 5.21 6.33
N CYS A 78 0.99 4.29 5.40
CA CYS A 78 -0.05 3.40 4.90
C CYS A 78 -0.14 2.05 5.60
N CYS A 79 0.94 1.55 6.21
CA CYS A 79 0.89 0.24 6.85
C CYS A 79 0.57 0.39 8.35
N PRO A 80 -0.54 -0.21 8.85
CA PRO A 80 -0.86 -0.20 10.28
C PRO A 80 0.26 -0.89 11.07
N SER A 81 0.47 -0.47 12.32
CA SER A 81 1.60 -0.93 13.15
C SER A 81 1.71 -2.46 13.26
N SER A 82 0.58 -3.16 13.29
CA SER A 82 0.50 -4.63 13.31
C SER A 82 0.97 -5.30 12.01
N CYS A 83 0.87 -4.61 10.87
CA CYS A 83 1.21 -5.13 9.54
C CYS A 83 2.55 -4.60 9.01
N ARG A 84 3.15 -3.58 9.63
CA ARG A 84 4.46 -3.02 9.23
C ARG A 84 5.55 -4.08 8.99
N PRO A 85 5.73 -5.11 9.83
CA PRO A 85 6.72 -6.16 9.56
C PRO A 85 6.47 -6.93 8.25
N HIS A 86 5.20 -7.14 7.90
CA HIS A 86 4.79 -7.81 6.66
C HIS A 86 4.93 -6.89 5.44
N CYS A 87 4.59 -5.60 5.58
CA CYS A 87 4.91 -4.57 4.58
C CYS A 87 6.43 -4.52 4.29
N CYS A 88 7.25 -4.52 5.34
CA CYS A 88 8.71 -4.48 5.22
C CYS A 88 9.31 -5.77 4.62
N ARG A 89 8.64 -6.92 4.73
CA ARG A 89 9.14 -8.18 4.15
C ARG A 89 9.22 -8.15 2.62
N GLY A 90 8.37 -7.36 1.96
CA GLY A 90 8.44 -7.09 0.52
C GLY A 90 9.55 -6.10 0.15
N TYR A 91 9.99 -5.27 1.10
CA TYR A 91 11.07 -4.30 0.95
C TYR A 91 12.44 -4.98 1.12
N ARG A 92 12.94 -5.62 0.05
CA ARG A 92 14.37 -5.94 -0.05
C ARG A 92 15.09 -4.75 -0.67
N LYS A 93 15.87 -4.04 0.15
CA LYS A 93 16.79 -2.97 -0.26
C LYS A 93 17.67 -3.39 -1.46
N ASP A 94 17.95 -4.69 -1.57
CA ASP A 94 18.83 -5.31 -2.58
C ASP A 94 18.21 -5.45 -3.98
N ARG A 95 16.88 -5.23 -4.16
CA ARG A 95 16.26 -5.27 -5.50
C ARG A 95 16.24 -3.92 -6.21
N LEU A 96 16.31 -2.80 -5.48
CA LEU A 96 16.45 -1.47 -6.07
C LEU A 96 17.81 -1.29 -6.76
N ALA A 97 18.85 -1.94 -6.24
CA ALA A 97 20.19 -1.91 -6.83
C ALA A 97 20.34 -2.75 -8.12
N LYS A 98 19.30 -3.49 -8.55
CA LYS A 98 19.34 -4.34 -9.76
C LYS A 98 18.66 -3.73 -10.99
N ILE A 99 18.19 -2.48 -10.92
CA ILE A 99 17.59 -1.74 -12.04
C ILE A 99 18.59 -0.70 -12.60
N TYR A 100 19.87 -0.80 -12.22
CA TYR A 100 20.98 -0.05 -12.82
C TYR A 100 21.99 -1.04 -13.42
#